data_AF-A0A7S0QDA0-F1
#
_entry.id   AF-A0A7S0QDA0-F1
#
_cell.length_a   1.000
_cell.length_b   1.000
_cell.length_c   1.000
_cell.angle_alpha   90.00
_cell.angle_beta   90.00
_cell.angle_gamma   90.00
#
_symmetry.space_group_name_H-M   'P 1'
#
loop_
_entity.id
_entity.type
_entity.pdbx_description
1 polymer ?
#
loop_
_entity_poly.entity_id
_entity_poly.type
_entity_poly.pdbx_seq_one_letter_code
_entity_poly.pdbx_strand_id
1 'polypeptide(L)'
;STGGWTCVRQGSGPSDINVWIRHEPGNILHTFRVEGELDAPAEFLLVLMNEITLFDVWLPFIGGARELSIPSRCERYAWVKFWSPAPALVHHRDFCMYARAIDGLDEDGCV
;
A
#
# COMPACT_ATOMS: atom_id res chain seq x y z
N SER A 1 22.04 10.12 -11.82
CA SER A 1 20.80 10.92 -11.87
C SER A 1 19.75 10.21 -11.02
N THR A 2 18.92 10.90 -10.24
CA THR A 2 17.94 10.30 -9.32
C THR A 2 16.72 9.69 -10.01
N GLY A 3 16.80 9.37 -11.31
CA GLY A 3 15.70 8.71 -12.04
C GLY A 3 14.36 9.45 -12.02
N GLY A 4 14.36 10.78 -11.80
CA GLY A 4 13.15 11.59 -11.67
C GLY A 4 12.48 11.57 -10.29
N TRP A 5 13.09 10.94 -9.29
CA TRP A 5 12.58 10.93 -7.92
C TRP A 5 12.98 12.18 -7.15
N THR A 6 12.00 12.77 -6.47
CA THR A 6 12.18 13.88 -5.53
C THR A 6 11.89 13.40 -4.12
N CYS A 7 12.86 13.49 -3.22
CA CYS A 7 12.63 13.20 -1.80
C CYS A 7 11.81 14.33 -1.18
N VAL A 8 10.63 14.01 -0.64
CA VAL A 8 9.71 14.99 -0.02
C VAL A 8 9.72 14.92 1.50
N ARG A 9 10.17 13.78 2.05
CA ARG A 9 10.41 13.61 3.48
C ARG A 9 11.62 12.71 3.66
N GLN A 10 12.61 13.22 4.38
CA GLN A 10 13.76 12.44 4.80
C GLN A 10 13.59 12.11 6.29
N GLY A 11 13.80 10.85 6.64
CA GLY A 11 13.84 10.39 8.01
C GLY A 11 15.03 10.98 8.77
N SER A 12 14.85 11.25 10.06
CA SER A 12 15.88 11.78 10.95
C SER A 12 16.75 10.70 11.62
N GLY A 13 16.38 9.42 11.51
CA GLY A 13 17.11 8.29 12.07
C GLY A 13 16.95 6.99 11.26
N PRO A 14 17.60 5.89 11.70
CA PRO A 14 17.59 4.59 10.99
C PRO A 14 16.18 4.02 10.86
N SER A 15 15.34 4.22 11.88
CA SER A 15 13.96 3.74 11.95
C SER A 15 12.95 4.70 11.31
N ASP A 16 13.41 5.82 10.73
CA ASP A 16 12.50 6.79 10.15
C ASP A 16 12.19 6.51 8.68
N ILE A 17 10.97 6.88 8.31
CA ILE A 17 10.44 6.67 6.96
C ILE A 17 10.94 7.78 6.03
N ASN A 18 11.49 7.37 4.90
CA ASN A 18 11.78 8.24 3.77
C ASN A 18 10.64 8.15 2.74
N VAL A 19 10.25 9.30 2.17
CA VAL A 19 9.20 9.38 1.15
C VAL A 19 9.72 10.13 -0.06
N TRP A 20 9.53 9.53 -1.23
CA TRP A 20 9.84 10.14 -2.52
C TRP A 20 8.61 10.18 -3.39
N ILE A 21 8.54 11.21 -4.23
CA ILE A 21 7.50 11.37 -5.25
C ILE A 21 8.19 11.48 -6.61
N ARG A 22 7.61 10.82 -7.61
CA ARG A 22 7.97 10.99 -9.02
C ARG A 22 6.74 11.49 -9.77
N HIS A 23 6.95 12.59 -10.49
CA HIS A 23 5.97 13.13 -11.43
C HIS A 23 6.24 12.56 -12.82
N GLU A 24 5.21 11.97 -13.43
CA GLU A 24 5.29 11.50 -14.80
C GLU A 24 4.76 12.58 -15.74
N PRO A 25 5.56 13.11 -16.69
CA PRO A 25 5.12 14.16 -17.59
C PRO A 25 3.86 13.74 -18.37
N GLY A 26 2.82 14.56 -18.33
CA GLY A 26 1.55 14.29 -19.02
C GLY A 26 0.61 13.32 -18.30
N ASN A 27 0.99 12.83 -17.11
CA ASN A 27 0.14 11.98 -16.28
C ASN A 27 -0.39 12.76 -15.07
N ILE A 28 -1.69 12.61 -14.77
CA ILE A 28 -2.29 13.17 -13.55
C ILE A 28 -1.97 12.33 -12.30
N LEU A 29 -1.47 11.11 -12.51
CA LEU A 29 -1.11 10.19 -11.43
C LEU A 29 0.29 10.50 -10.92
N HIS A 30 0.43 10.43 -9.60
CA HIS A 30 1.71 10.54 -8.93
C HIS A 30 2.17 9.17 -8.48
N THR A 31 3.46 8.88 -8.66
CA THR A 31 4.07 7.69 -8.07
C THR A 31 4.77 8.10 -6.79
N PHE A 32 4.49 7.39 -5.70
CA PHE A 32 5.19 7.56 -4.44
C PHE A 32 6.01 6.32 -4.13
N ARG A 33 7.15 6.52 -3.48
CA ARG A 33 8.00 5.49 -2.89
C ARG A 33 8.11 5.79 -1.41
N VAL A 34 7.93 4.78 -0.58
CA VAL A 34 8.09 4.86 0.86
C VAL A 34 9.09 3.79 1.26
N GLU A 35 10.12 4.16 2.00
CA GLU A 35 11.11 3.23 2.53
C GLU A 35 11.28 3.46 4.02
N GLY A 36 11.42 2.37 4.75
CA GLY A 36 11.69 2.39 6.18
C GLY A 36 12.19 1.03 6.63
N GLU A 37 12.73 1.01 7.84
CA GLU A 37 13.14 -0.21 8.52
C GLU A 37 12.04 -0.62 9.51
N LEU A 38 11.71 -1.91 9.54
CA LEU A 38 10.73 -2.47 10.46
C LEU A 38 11.44 -3.51 11.32
N ASP A 39 11.43 -3.29 12.64
CA ASP A 39 11.95 -4.24 13.63
C ASP A 39 10.89 -5.31 13.92
N ALA A 40 10.57 -6.11 12.90
CA ALA A 40 9.63 -7.22 12.99
C ALA A 40 9.92 -8.26 11.90
N PRO A 41 9.61 -9.55 12.14
CA PRO A 41 9.63 -10.56 11.09
C PRO A 41 8.68 -10.20 9.94
N ALA A 42 9.13 -10.40 8.71
CA ALA A 42 8.37 -10.03 7.50
C ALA A 42 7.02 -10.76 7.42
N GLU A 43 6.93 -11.96 7.99
CA GLU A 43 5.72 -12.79 8.01
C GLU A 43 4.58 -12.08 8.76
N PHE A 44 4.87 -11.30 9.81
CA PHE A 44 3.84 -10.57 10.54
C PHE A 44 3.23 -9.45 9.70
N LEU A 45 4.03 -8.79 8.86
CA LEU A 45 3.52 -7.81 7.92
C LEU A 45 2.64 -8.46 6.86
N LEU A 46 3.06 -9.61 6.32
CA LEU A 46 2.26 -10.36 5.36
C LEU A 46 0.92 -10.82 5.94
N VAL A 47 0.91 -11.28 7.20
CA VAL A 47 -0.33 -11.62 7.92
C VAL A 47 -1.23 -10.40 8.08
N LEU A 48 -0.70 -9.26 8.53
CA LEU A 48 -1.48 -8.03 8.67
C LEU A 48 -2.07 -7.55 7.33
N MET A 49 -1.31 -7.67 6.24
CA MET A 49 -1.78 -7.32 4.89
C MET A 49 -2.87 -8.27 4.37
N ASN A 50 -2.91 -9.51 4.87
CA ASN A 50 -3.93 -10.49 4.52
C ASN A 50 -5.24 -10.32 5.32
N GLU A 51 -5.19 -9.66 6.49
CA GLU A 51 -6.35 -9.33 7.32
C GLU A 51 -7.06 -8.05 6.82
N ILE A 52 -7.48 -8.06 5.55
CA ILE A 52 -8.06 -6.89 4.86
C ILE A 52 -9.28 -6.33 5.61
N THR A 53 -10.07 -7.20 6.23
CA THR A 53 -11.26 -6.82 7.01
C THR A 53 -10.94 -6.00 8.26
N LEU A 54 -9.67 -5.96 8.69
CA LEU A 54 -9.20 -5.17 9.81
C LEU A 54 -8.53 -3.86 9.39
N PHE A 55 -8.46 -3.54 8.10
CA PHE A 55 -7.74 -2.35 7.61
C PHE A 55 -8.26 -1.05 8.23
N ASP A 56 -9.56 -0.92 8.44
CA ASP A 56 -10.16 0.26 9.09
C ASP A 56 -9.81 0.40 10.59
N VAL A 57 -9.31 -0.67 11.22
CA VAL A 57 -8.87 -0.65 12.62
C VAL A 57 -7.48 -0.05 12.79
N TRP A 58 -6.57 -0.28 11.84
CA TRP A 58 -5.15 0.06 12.01
C TRP A 58 -4.55 0.94 10.90
N LEU A 59 -5.18 1.05 9.72
CA LEU A 59 -4.77 1.99 8.68
C LEU A 59 -5.53 3.31 8.83
N PRO A 60 -4.82 4.41 9.13
CA PRO A 60 -5.42 5.73 9.06
C PRO A 60 -5.97 5.95 7.65
N PHE A 61 -7.10 6.67 7.55
CA PHE A 61 -7.77 7.01 6.30
C PHE A 61 -8.51 5.85 5.61
N ILE A 62 -8.48 4.62 6.14
CA ILE A 62 -9.42 3.58 5.69
C ILE A 62 -10.70 3.68 6.51
N GLY A 63 -11.82 3.94 5.84
CA GLY A 63 -13.15 4.09 6.46
C GLY A 63 -14.01 2.83 6.39
N GLY A 64 -13.43 1.73 5.90
CA GLY A 64 -14.07 0.42 5.78
C GLY A 64 -13.39 -0.42 4.72
N ALA A 65 -13.32 -1.72 4.95
CA ALA A 65 -12.80 -2.68 4.00
C ALA A 65 -13.66 -3.95 4.01
N ARG A 66 -13.84 -4.56 2.85
CA ARG A 66 -14.64 -5.77 2.70
C ARG A 66 -13.96 -6.71 1.71
N GLU A 67 -13.82 -7.94 2.13
CA GLU A 67 -13.44 -9.02 1.23
C GLU A 67 -14.59 -9.34 0.27
N LEU A 68 -14.28 -9.37 -1.03
CA LEU A 68 -15.24 -9.70 -2.09
C LEU A 68 -15.11 -11.16 -2.50
N SER A 69 -13.87 -11.66 -2.64
CA SER A 69 -13.60 -13.08 -2.91
C SER A 69 -12.17 -13.50 -2.53
N ILE A 70 -12.02 -14.80 -2.31
CA ILE A 70 -10.74 -15.47 -2.04
C ILE A 70 -10.50 -16.53 -3.12
N PRO A 71 -9.84 -16.20 -4.25
CA PRO A 71 -9.54 -17.18 -5.28
C PRO A 71 -8.58 -18.28 -4.79
N SER A 72 -7.58 -17.91 -4.00
CA SER A 72 -6.57 -18.82 -3.47
C SER A 72 -6.02 -18.34 -2.14
N ARG A 73 -5.16 -19.12 -1.49
CA ARG A 73 -4.54 -18.72 -0.21
C ARG A 73 -3.76 -17.40 -0.33
N CYS A 74 -3.18 -17.12 -1.51
CA CYS A 74 -2.32 -15.98 -1.76
C CYS A 74 -3.02 -14.84 -2.54
N GLU A 75 -4.27 -15.01 -2.95
CA GLU A 75 -5.00 -14.04 -3.77
C GLU A 75 -6.28 -13.56 -3.10
N ARG A 76 -6.60 -12.29 -3.27
CA ARG A 76 -7.81 -11.65 -2.72
C ARG A 76 -8.36 -10.61 -3.66
N TYR A 77 -9.68 -10.52 -3.73
CA TYR A 77 -10.38 -9.33 -4.20
C TYR A 77 -11.03 -8.62 -3.03
N ALA A 78 -10.83 -7.32 -2.94
CA ALA A 78 -11.37 -6.51 -1.85
C ALA A 78 -11.92 -5.19 -2.35
N TRP A 79 -12.94 -4.70 -1.66
CA TRP A 79 -13.41 -3.33 -1.75
C TRP A 79 -12.88 -2.58 -0.53
N VAL A 80 -12.38 -1.37 -0.76
CA VAL A 80 -11.83 -0.51 0.28
C VAL A 80 -12.37 0.90 0.11
N LYS A 81 -12.80 1.49 1.23
CA LYS A 81 -13.27 2.87 1.32
C LYS A 81 -12.18 3.74 1.94
N PHE A 82 -11.82 4.78 1.23
CA PHE A 82 -10.84 5.78 1.66
C PHE A 82 -11.53 7.05 2.15
N TRP A 83 -11.27 7.39 3.40
CA TRP A 83 -11.67 8.64 4.03
C TRP A 83 -10.61 9.72 3.76
N SER A 84 -11.07 10.90 3.35
CA SER A 84 -10.18 12.04 3.12
C SER A 84 -10.07 12.88 4.39
N PRO A 85 -8.84 13.24 4.83
CA PRO A 85 -8.64 14.16 5.95
C PRO A 85 -9.12 15.59 5.68
N ALA A 86 -9.31 15.95 4.42
CA ALA A 86 -9.84 17.23 4.01
C ALA A 86 -11.03 17.00 3.05
N PRO A 87 -12.20 16.56 3.56
CA PRO A 87 -13.34 16.20 2.71
C PRO A 87 -13.88 17.37 1.88
N ALA A 88 -13.62 18.61 2.32
CA ALA A 88 -13.92 19.83 1.57
C ALA A 88 -13.03 20.04 0.32
N LEU A 89 -11.85 19.38 0.27
CA LEU A 89 -10.88 19.49 -0.84
C LEU A 89 -10.80 18.20 -1.65
N VAL A 90 -10.95 17.05 -1.00
CA VAL A 90 -10.87 15.72 -1.62
C VAL A 90 -12.04 14.89 -1.10
N HIS A 91 -12.98 14.58 -1.99
CA HIS A 91 -14.11 13.71 -1.66
C HIS A 91 -13.65 12.30 -1.28
N HIS A 92 -14.47 11.57 -0.52
CA HIS A 92 -14.27 10.14 -0.28
C HIS A 92 -14.15 9.37 -1.59
N ARG A 93 -13.35 8.31 -1.56
CA ARG A 93 -13.07 7.46 -2.71
C ARG A 93 -13.15 6.01 -2.29
N ASP A 94 -13.75 5.21 -3.13
CA ASP A 94 -13.82 3.77 -2.94
C ASP A 94 -13.10 3.12 -4.12
N PHE A 95 -12.42 2.00 -3.88
CA PHE A 95 -11.76 1.24 -4.93
C PHE A 95 -11.90 -0.26 -4.70
N CYS A 96 -11.90 -1.01 -5.80
CA CYS A 96 -11.78 -2.45 -5.79
C CYS A 96 -10.34 -2.81 -6.16
N MET A 97 -9.70 -3.64 -5.33
CA MET A 97 -8.33 -4.08 -5.52
C MET A 97 -8.26 -5.60 -5.65
N TYR A 98 -7.33 -6.04 -6.49
CA TYR A 98 -6.84 -7.41 -6.52
C TYR A 98 -5.46 -7.42 -5.87
N ALA A 99 -5.26 -8.30 -4.89
CA ALA A 99 -4.00 -8.47 -4.20
C ALA A 99 -3.49 -9.90 -4.38
N ARG A 100 -2.18 -10.05 -4.58
CA ARG A 100 -1.49 -11.32 -4.69
C ARG A 100 -0.19 -11.28 -3.89
N ALA A 101 0.00 -12.26 -3.01
CA ALA A 101 1.26 -12.48 -2.29
C ALA A 101 2.12 -13.50 -3.05
N ILE A 102 3.39 -13.19 -3.24
CA ILE A 102 4.37 -14.05 -3.92
C ILE A 102 5.61 -14.09 -3.04
N ASP A 103 6.00 -15.28 -2.61
CA ASP A 103 7.32 -15.51 -2.00
C ASP A 103 8.31 -15.62 -3.17
N GLY A 104 9.32 -14.75 -3.22
CA GLY A 104 10.30 -14.67 -4.31
C GLY A 104 11.21 -15.90 -4.44
N LEU A 105 10.91 -16.98 -3.70
CA LEU A 105 11.62 -18.25 -3.72
C LEU A 105 11.00 -19.29 -4.67
N ASP A 106 9.79 -19.03 -5.21
CA ASP A 106 9.03 -19.98 -6.04
C ASP A 106 8.76 -19.42 -7.46
N GLU A 107 9.81 -18.87 -8.09
CA GLU A 107 9.72 -18.22 -9.41
C GLU A 107 9.49 -19.19 -10.59
N ASP A 108 9.54 -20.51 -10.38
CA ASP A 108 9.45 -21.52 -11.46
C ASP A 108 8.03 -21.97 -11.82
N GLY A 109 6.98 -21.51 -11.11
CA GLY A 109 5.61 -22.03 -11.27
C GLY A 109 4.51 -21.01 -11.56
N CYS A 110 4.81 -19.72 -11.55
CA CYS A 110 3.79 -18.67 -11.73
C CYS A 110 3.73 -18.18 -13.19
N VAL A 111 3.28 -19.07 -14.10
CA VAL A 111 2.77 -18.74 -15.46
C VAL A 111 1.26 -18.90 -15.51
#